data_AF-A0A0K2TIG1-F1
#
_entry.id   AF-A0A0K2TIG1-F1
#
_cell.length_a   1.000
_cell.length_b   1.000
_cell.length_c   1.000
_cell.angle_alpha   90.00
_cell.angle_beta   90.00
_cell.angle_gamma   90.00
#
_symmetry.space_group_name_H-M   'P 1'
#
loop_
_entity.id
_entity.type
_entity.pdbx_description
1 polymer ?
#
loop_
_entity_poly.entity_id
_entity_poly.type
_entity_poly.pdbx_seq_one_letter_code
_entity_poly.pdbx_strand_id
1 'polypeptide(L)'
;MLFLSIAILSLWFDVSIQTFMDPLWKDSWHLRNDNISMNIQDAWSRGLSGKGVRVLFLDDGIDRYHPDLYTNYKPELSYDFVDNDNDPIWNRTLKNSHGTKMSGIVGSEGNNSFCGLGIAFHAQLGMARIFNKNVIFEHLNVVRALTYKKDLIDIYTIAVGPQNMGVTLDNVPEEINEALKETENGRGGKGSLVLLAVGNGGANNEACSFGSNLQSIHTIAVNAVGEEGDIPDYAEPCGAVMTSAFGSSKPRGRGIVTTTVGGNCVGNFSGTSSSTAVATGVIALVLEANPNLTWRDVQHLVMSSVVDRDVLDDKANWKRNAAGIYFSEFFGFGLMDAGLMTRRANEWIQVPTQIMCEYKDPQENKIISEEVVELSLSTDSCDIQYLEHVQLQFTAYSLCRGNINLRLESPSGTLSNILRGRETDFSTTGFNDWRLLSLQYWGESSKGKWRLRVFKSPCINRAAKIIAFKSWKLILYGTKEMPASLPISNNNH
;
A
#
# COMPACT_ATOMS: atom_id res chain seq x y z
N MET A 1 22.12 8.58 69.17
CA MET A 1 22.49 7.61 68.13
C MET A 1 21.38 7.60 67.10
N LEU A 2 21.64 8.22 65.94
CA LEU A 2 20.69 8.42 64.85
C LEU A 2 20.42 7.10 64.11
N PHE A 3 19.14 6.82 63.83
CA PHE A 3 18.71 5.85 62.83
C PHE A 3 18.90 6.46 61.44
N LEU A 4 19.68 5.82 60.56
CA LEU A 4 19.74 6.15 59.14
C LEU A 4 18.79 5.22 58.37
N SER A 5 17.69 5.77 57.89
CA SER A 5 16.83 5.17 56.88
C SER A 5 17.43 5.42 55.50
N ILE A 6 17.83 4.35 54.79
CA ILE A 6 18.23 4.41 53.39
C ILE A 6 16.95 4.43 52.55
N ALA A 7 16.58 5.62 52.05
CA ALA A 7 15.60 5.75 50.99
C ALA A 7 16.26 5.39 49.65
N ILE A 8 15.82 4.29 49.04
CA ILE A 8 16.15 3.97 47.65
C ILE A 8 15.38 4.97 46.78
N LEU A 9 16.07 5.99 46.26
CA LEU A 9 15.55 6.78 45.15
C LEU A 9 15.45 5.86 43.93
N SER A 10 14.23 5.43 43.61
CA SER A 10 13.90 4.99 42.26
C SER A 10 14.06 6.19 41.34
N LEU A 11 15.15 6.22 40.58
CA LEU A 11 15.30 7.11 39.43
C LEU A 11 14.26 6.67 38.41
N TRP A 12 13.13 7.39 38.37
CA TRP A 12 12.28 7.43 37.20
C TRP A 12 13.13 8.07 36.10
N PHE A 13 13.63 7.27 35.17
CA PHE A 13 14.10 7.80 33.91
C PHE A 13 12.89 8.42 33.24
N ASP A 14 12.82 9.75 33.29
CA ASP A 14 11.99 10.53 32.40
C ASP A 14 12.38 10.10 30.98
N VAL A 15 11.43 9.49 30.25
CA VAL A 15 11.64 9.07 28.87
C VAL A 15 11.91 10.36 28.10
N SER A 16 13.19 10.66 27.86
CA SER A 16 13.57 11.87 27.13
C SER A 16 12.92 11.80 25.76
N ILE A 17 11.97 12.71 25.50
CA ILE A 17 11.47 12.99 24.15
C ILE A 17 12.72 13.20 23.29
N GLN A 18 12.95 12.31 22.33
CA GLN A 18 14.08 12.43 21.42
C GLN A 18 13.82 13.68 20.55
N THR A 19 14.37 14.81 20.98
CA THR A 19 14.27 16.06 20.25
C THR A 19 15.37 16.08 19.22
N PHE A 20 14.98 15.99 17.95
CA PHE A 20 15.91 16.13 16.84
C PHE A 20 16.28 17.60 16.64
N MET A 21 17.55 17.85 16.32
CA MET A 21 18.08 19.22 16.11
C MET A 21 17.79 19.76 14.71
N ASP A 22 17.20 18.95 13.83
CA ASP A 22 16.95 19.30 12.44
C ASP A 22 15.92 20.45 12.33
N PRO A 23 16.17 21.48 11.49
CA PRO A 23 15.39 22.72 11.49
C PRO A 23 13.87 22.54 11.29
N LEU A 24 13.46 21.55 10.49
CA LEU A 24 12.06 21.26 10.14
C LEU A 24 11.44 20.16 11.01
N TRP A 25 12.10 19.74 12.10
CA TRP A 25 11.53 18.75 13.04
C TRP A 25 10.16 19.19 13.57
N LYS A 26 10.01 20.47 13.91
CA LYS A 26 8.73 21.03 14.42
C LYS A 26 7.61 21.01 13.38
N ASP A 27 7.96 21.11 12.10
CA ASP A 27 7.01 21.06 10.98
C ASP A 27 6.65 19.62 10.59
N SER A 28 7.46 18.64 11.01
CA SER A 28 7.31 17.21 10.69
C SER A 28 6.24 16.52 11.56
N TRP A 29 5.02 17.03 11.49
CA TRP A 29 3.87 16.59 12.30
C TRP A 29 3.58 15.09 12.23
N HIS A 30 3.70 14.51 11.05
CA HIS A 30 3.50 13.09 10.78
C HIS A 30 4.46 12.15 11.55
N LEU A 31 5.54 12.69 12.13
CA LEU A 31 6.52 11.95 12.95
C LEU A 31 6.25 12.09 14.45
N ARG A 32 5.25 12.87 14.87
CA ARG A 32 5.00 13.22 16.27
C ARG A 32 3.92 12.34 16.90
N ASN A 33 4.05 12.12 18.20
CA ASN A 33 3.03 11.49 19.03
C ASN A 33 2.01 12.57 19.47
N ASP A 34 1.23 13.06 18.51
CA ASP A 34 0.10 13.97 18.73
C ASP A 34 -1.22 13.18 18.95
N ASN A 35 -2.39 13.85 18.89
CA ASN A 35 -3.70 13.24 19.12
C ASN A 35 -3.96 11.98 18.28
N ILE A 36 -3.62 12.04 16.99
CA ILE A 36 -3.58 10.86 16.10
C ILE A 36 -2.11 10.66 15.76
N SER A 37 -1.59 9.45 15.97
CA SER A 37 -0.19 9.15 15.72
C SER A 37 0.00 7.76 15.14
N MET A 38 0.97 7.64 14.25
CA MET A 38 1.51 6.37 13.78
C MET A 38 2.55 5.79 14.75
N ASN A 39 2.77 6.41 15.92
CA ASN A 39 3.68 5.96 16.98
C ASN A 39 5.10 5.63 16.47
N ILE A 40 5.62 6.47 15.57
CA ILE A 40 6.96 6.30 14.99
C ILE A 40 8.05 6.45 16.06
N GLN A 41 7.87 7.38 17.00
CA GLN A 41 8.82 7.59 18.10
C GLN A 41 8.90 6.40 19.05
N ASP A 42 7.85 5.58 19.15
CA ASP A 42 7.87 4.34 19.95
C ASP A 42 8.77 3.27 19.33
N ALA A 43 8.97 3.28 18.01
CA ALA A 43 9.95 2.43 17.35
C ALA A 43 11.37 2.98 17.56
N TRP A 44 11.56 4.29 17.41
CA TRP A 44 12.86 4.94 17.63
C TRP A 44 13.36 4.84 19.07
N SER A 45 12.48 4.96 20.06
CA SER A 45 12.85 4.81 21.48
C SER A 45 13.37 3.41 21.83
N ARG A 46 13.10 2.42 20.97
CA ARG A 46 13.66 1.06 21.05
C ARG A 46 14.90 0.85 20.18
N GLY A 47 15.45 1.92 19.62
CA GLY A 47 16.68 1.91 18.83
C GLY A 47 16.49 1.52 17.37
N LEU A 48 15.26 1.40 16.87
CA LEU A 48 14.99 1.14 15.46
C LEU A 48 15.17 2.43 14.66
N SER A 49 15.83 2.35 13.52
CA SER A 49 16.16 3.47 12.63
C SER A 49 16.15 3.09 11.14
N GLY A 50 15.75 1.87 10.80
CA GLY A 50 15.81 1.27 9.46
C GLY A 50 17.14 0.63 9.13
N LYS A 51 18.03 0.48 10.11
CA LYS A 51 19.41 0.06 9.88
C LYS A 51 19.45 -1.32 9.24
N GLY A 52 20.22 -1.43 8.15
CA GLY A 52 20.42 -2.69 7.41
C GLY A 52 19.30 -3.04 6.44
N VAL A 53 18.24 -2.23 6.35
CA VAL A 53 17.17 -2.40 5.37
C VAL A 53 17.47 -1.63 4.10
N ARG A 54 17.26 -2.27 2.94
CA ARG A 54 17.57 -1.74 1.61
C ARG A 54 16.29 -1.41 0.85
N VAL A 55 16.10 -0.13 0.54
CA VAL A 55 14.91 0.40 -0.14
C VAL A 55 15.30 0.86 -1.54
N LEU A 56 14.61 0.37 -2.56
CA LEU A 56 14.74 0.85 -3.95
C LEU A 56 13.49 1.62 -4.36
N PHE A 57 13.65 2.90 -4.69
CA PHE A 57 12.59 3.69 -5.31
C PHE A 57 12.60 3.52 -6.82
N LEU A 58 11.43 3.34 -7.42
CA LEU A 58 11.23 3.31 -8.86
C LEU A 58 10.57 4.64 -9.26
N ASP A 59 11.37 5.62 -9.69
CA ASP A 59 10.93 7.01 -9.82
C ASP A 59 11.68 7.83 -10.90
N ASP A 60 11.61 9.17 -10.83
CA ASP A 60 12.24 10.13 -11.74
C ASP A 60 13.71 10.45 -11.46
N GLY A 61 14.29 9.79 -10.45
CA GLY A 61 15.68 9.98 -10.02
C GLY A 61 15.83 10.47 -8.59
N ILE A 62 17.07 10.47 -8.09
CA ILE A 62 17.42 10.90 -6.73
C ILE A 62 18.58 11.89 -6.77
N ASP A 63 18.47 13.03 -6.09
CA ASP A 63 19.59 13.92 -5.86
C ASP A 63 20.55 13.32 -4.82
N ARG A 64 21.44 12.41 -5.25
CA ARG A 64 22.36 11.71 -4.35
C ARG A 64 23.35 12.62 -3.61
N TYR A 65 23.51 13.86 -4.08
CA TYR A 65 24.37 14.86 -3.46
C TYR A 65 23.62 15.71 -2.42
N HIS A 66 22.33 15.43 -2.20
CA HIS A 66 21.54 16.13 -1.19
C HIS A 66 22.15 15.89 0.21
N PRO A 67 22.37 16.93 1.04
CA PRO A 67 22.99 16.79 2.36
C PRO A 67 22.27 15.83 3.32
N ASP A 68 20.97 15.64 3.19
CA ASP A 68 20.24 14.61 3.97
C ASP A 68 20.27 13.20 3.38
N LEU A 69 20.63 13.03 2.11
CA LEU A 69 20.51 11.74 1.43
C LEU A 69 21.85 11.08 1.17
N TYR A 70 22.93 11.86 1.06
CA TYR A 70 24.22 11.35 0.58
C TYR A 70 24.78 10.20 1.43
N THR A 71 24.59 10.26 2.77
CA THR A 71 25.05 9.21 3.70
C THR A 71 24.30 7.89 3.49
N ASN A 72 22.99 7.98 3.26
CA ASN A 72 22.09 6.84 3.16
C ASN A 72 21.95 6.30 1.74
N TYR A 73 22.25 7.11 0.72
CA TYR A 73 22.31 6.67 -0.67
C TYR A 73 23.39 5.59 -0.87
N LYS A 74 23.03 4.56 -1.65
CA LYS A 74 23.90 3.45 -2.03
C LYS A 74 23.93 3.31 -3.55
N PRO A 75 25.04 3.70 -4.21
CA PRO A 75 25.21 3.50 -5.65
C PRO A 75 25.02 2.04 -6.07
N GLU A 76 25.43 1.09 -5.23
CA GLU A 76 25.29 -0.34 -5.48
C GLU A 76 23.84 -0.83 -5.44
N LEU A 77 22.88 -0.04 -4.96
CA LEU A 77 21.46 -0.36 -5.05
C LEU A 77 20.76 0.33 -6.23
N SER A 78 21.47 1.20 -6.96
CA SER A 78 20.87 2.15 -7.88
C SER A 78 21.21 1.86 -9.34
N TYR A 79 20.32 2.26 -10.24
CA TYR A 79 20.52 2.15 -11.69
C TYR A 79 19.60 3.12 -12.44
N ASP A 80 20.07 3.62 -13.57
CA ASP A 80 19.27 4.41 -14.50
C ASP A 80 18.81 3.53 -15.67
N PHE A 81 17.53 3.17 -15.69
CA PHE A 81 16.95 2.35 -16.76
C PHE A 81 16.58 3.18 -18.00
N VAL A 82 16.50 4.51 -17.87
CA VAL A 82 16.17 5.41 -18.96
C VAL A 82 17.39 5.64 -19.85
N ASP A 83 18.52 6.01 -19.23
CA ASP A 83 19.77 6.30 -19.94
C ASP A 83 20.73 5.08 -19.96
N ASN A 84 20.36 3.97 -19.30
CA ASN A 84 21.13 2.73 -19.19
C ASN A 84 22.54 2.92 -18.61
N ASP A 85 22.64 3.62 -17.48
CA ASP A 85 23.87 3.79 -16.73
C ASP A 85 23.66 3.63 -15.20
N ASN A 86 24.70 3.86 -14.40
CA ASN A 86 24.66 3.71 -12.94
C ASN A 86 24.34 5.03 -12.21
N ASP A 87 24.02 6.11 -12.93
CA ASP A 87 23.77 7.43 -12.38
C ASP A 87 22.28 7.79 -12.47
N PRO A 88 21.49 7.55 -11.41
CA PRO A 88 20.06 7.86 -11.41
C PRO A 88 19.75 9.36 -11.25
N ILE A 89 20.74 10.27 -11.34
CA ILE A 89 20.48 11.71 -11.35
C ILE A 89 20.08 12.13 -12.76
N TRP A 90 18.84 12.58 -12.86
CA TRP A 90 18.40 13.38 -14.00
C TRP A 90 18.28 14.84 -13.60
N ASN A 91 18.67 15.75 -14.49
CA ASN A 91 18.71 17.21 -14.31
C ASN A 91 17.97 17.71 -13.05
N ARG A 92 18.71 18.17 -12.02
CA ARG A 92 18.23 18.54 -10.65
C ARG A 92 17.19 19.67 -10.65
N THR A 93 16.03 19.40 -11.24
CA THR A 93 14.95 20.34 -11.56
C THR A 93 13.72 19.96 -10.78
N LEU A 94 12.91 20.95 -10.41
CA LEU A 94 11.69 20.69 -9.63
C LEU A 94 10.71 19.74 -10.34
N LYS A 95 10.77 19.64 -11.67
CA LYS A 95 9.97 18.67 -12.43
C LYS A 95 10.38 17.24 -12.10
N ASN A 96 11.67 16.96 -11.97
CA ASN A 96 12.23 15.63 -11.69
C ASN A 96 12.73 15.55 -10.23
N SER A 97 11.86 15.95 -9.30
CA SER A 97 12.16 16.00 -7.86
C SER A 97 11.38 14.99 -7.04
N HIS A 98 10.54 14.18 -7.69
CA HIS A 98 9.60 13.30 -7.00
C HIS A 98 10.34 12.19 -6.24
N GLY A 99 11.28 11.49 -6.88
CA GLY A 99 12.08 10.45 -6.26
C GLY A 99 12.97 10.96 -5.12
N THR A 100 13.47 12.19 -5.23
CA THR A 100 14.22 12.86 -4.14
C THR A 100 13.31 13.10 -2.93
N LYS A 101 12.10 13.65 -3.13
CA LYS A 101 11.11 13.86 -2.07
C LYS A 101 10.68 12.56 -1.39
N MET A 102 10.46 11.50 -2.17
CA MET A 102 10.17 10.16 -1.65
C MET A 102 11.30 9.63 -0.77
N SER A 103 12.54 9.76 -1.23
CA SER A 103 13.74 9.30 -0.53
C SER A 103 13.94 10.01 0.81
N GLY A 104 13.69 11.33 0.87
CA GLY A 104 13.81 12.10 2.11
C GLY A 104 12.83 11.68 3.21
N ILE A 105 11.58 11.35 2.85
CA ILE A 105 10.59 10.87 3.84
C ILE A 105 11.06 9.56 4.50
N VAL A 106 11.68 8.68 3.71
CA VAL A 106 12.15 7.39 4.21
C VAL A 106 13.45 7.54 4.97
N GLY A 107 14.45 8.23 4.42
CA GLY A 107 15.82 8.14 4.94
C GLY A 107 16.63 9.42 4.85
N SER A 108 16.02 10.60 5.01
CA SER A 108 16.79 11.79 5.42
C SER A 108 17.58 11.49 6.70
N GLU A 109 18.87 11.79 6.69
CA GLU A 109 19.76 11.68 7.85
C GLU A 109 19.23 12.54 9.01
N GLY A 110 19.29 11.98 10.22
CA GLY A 110 18.85 12.68 11.43
C GLY A 110 19.97 13.36 12.18
N ASN A 111 19.65 14.47 12.85
CA ASN A 111 20.57 15.27 13.66
C ASN A 111 21.78 15.81 12.88
N ASN A 112 21.61 16.09 11.60
CA ASN A 112 22.66 16.70 10.76
C ASN A 112 22.47 18.22 10.62
N SER A 113 21.46 18.81 11.30
CA SER A 113 21.12 20.24 11.25
C SER A 113 20.63 20.71 9.87
N PHE A 114 20.08 19.81 9.06
CA PHE A 114 19.59 20.08 7.71
C PHE A 114 18.18 19.52 7.52
N CYS A 115 17.37 20.18 6.69
CA CYS A 115 15.93 19.95 6.52
C CYS A 115 15.20 19.34 7.73
N GLY A 116 14.78 18.08 7.62
CA GLY A 116 14.00 17.32 8.59
C GLY A 116 14.54 15.90 8.67
N LEU A 117 13.71 14.96 9.14
CA LEU A 117 14.15 13.61 9.48
C LEU A 117 13.39 12.56 8.65
N GLY A 118 14.10 11.52 8.18
CA GLY A 118 13.47 10.35 7.58
C GLY A 118 12.96 9.38 8.63
N ILE A 119 11.87 8.65 8.36
CA ILE A 119 11.30 7.67 9.30
C ILE A 119 12.30 6.55 9.64
N ALA A 120 13.03 6.11 8.62
CA ALA A 120 14.06 5.09 8.66
C ALA A 120 15.41 5.74 8.29
N PHE A 121 15.83 6.71 9.11
CA PHE A 121 16.99 7.58 8.89
C PHE A 121 18.37 6.88 8.83
N HIS A 122 18.43 5.55 8.99
CA HIS A 122 19.62 4.71 8.75
C HIS A 122 19.38 3.59 7.72
N ALA A 123 18.27 3.63 6.99
CA ALA A 123 18.03 2.73 5.87
C ALA A 123 18.98 3.05 4.71
N GLN A 124 19.26 2.03 3.89
CA GLN A 124 20.06 2.15 2.68
C GLN A 124 19.13 2.46 1.50
N LEU A 125 19.33 3.61 0.85
CA LEU A 125 18.45 4.09 -0.22
C LEU A 125 19.10 3.86 -1.59
N GLY A 126 18.36 3.20 -2.48
CA GLY A 126 18.67 3.06 -3.89
C GLY A 126 17.62 3.75 -4.76
N MET A 127 17.99 4.08 -5.99
CA MET A 127 17.06 4.61 -6.99
C MET A 127 17.19 3.86 -8.31
N ALA A 128 16.07 3.33 -8.79
CA ALA A 128 15.86 2.88 -10.15
C ALA A 128 15.14 4.00 -10.91
N ARG A 129 15.87 4.80 -11.68
CA ARG A 129 15.24 5.80 -12.54
C ARG A 129 14.55 5.08 -13.70
N ILE A 130 13.22 5.13 -13.75
CA ILE A 130 12.40 4.37 -14.72
C ILE A 130 11.70 5.27 -15.74
N PHE A 131 11.60 6.57 -15.47
CA PHE A 131 11.10 7.56 -16.43
C PHE A 131 11.81 8.89 -16.27
N ASN A 132 11.59 9.77 -17.24
CA ASN A 132 11.83 11.18 -17.07
C ASN A 132 10.64 11.95 -17.68
N LYS A 133 10.32 13.13 -17.14
CA LYS A 133 9.11 13.86 -17.57
C LYS A 133 9.21 14.50 -18.96
N ASN A 134 10.29 14.25 -19.70
CA ASN A 134 10.60 14.93 -20.96
C ASN A 134 10.72 13.99 -22.18
N VAL A 135 10.95 12.68 -22.00
CA VAL A 135 11.50 11.83 -23.07
C VAL A 135 10.71 10.54 -23.27
N ILE A 136 10.60 9.59 -22.33
CA ILE A 136 9.88 8.31 -22.59
C ILE A 136 9.34 7.66 -21.30
N PHE A 137 8.16 7.04 -21.39
CA PHE A 137 7.59 6.13 -20.41
C PHE A 137 7.55 4.70 -20.98
N GLU A 138 8.31 3.77 -20.40
CA GLU A 138 8.40 2.38 -20.89
C GLU A 138 8.12 1.38 -19.76
N HIS A 139 7.14 0.51 -19.95
CA HIS A 139 6.80 -0.53 -18.97
C HIS A 139 7.95 -1.51 -18.74
N LEU A 140 8.81 -1.74 -19.74
CA LEU A 140 9.98 -2.61 -19.60
C LEU A 140 10.99 -2.07 -18.59
N ASN A 141 11.08 -0.75 -18.38
CA ASN A 141 11.91 -0.19 -17.33
C ASN A 141 11.38 -0.57 -15.94
N VAL A 142 10.07 -0.59 -15.77
CA VAL A 142 9.42 -1.06 -14.52
C VAL A 142 9.68 -2.56 -14.30
N VAL A 143 9.50 -3.39 -15.33
CA VAL A 143 9.75 -4.84 -15.28
C VAL A 143 11.20 -5.14 -14.88
N ARG A 144 12.16 -4.47 -15.53
CA ARG A 144 13.58 -4.61 -15.23
C ARG A 144 13.90 -4.12 -13.81
N ALA A 145 13.30 -3.03 -13.36
CA ALA A 145 13.54 -2.48 -12.03
C ALA A 145 12.94 -3.34 -10.90
N LEU A 146 11.76 -3.94 -11.09
CA LEU A 146 11.12 -4.84 -10.12
C LEU A 146 11.91 -6.13 -9.89
N THR A 147 12.66 -6.58 -10.89
CA THR A 147 13.51 -7.78 -10.80
C THR A 147 14.98 -7.44 -10.53
N TYR A 148 15.35 -6.16 -10.59
CA TYR A 148 16.70 -5.68 -10.34
C TYR A 148 17.12 -6.01 -8.91
N LYS A 149 18.21 -6.77 -8.77
CA LYS A 149 18.82 -7.11 -7.47
C LYS A 149 17.81 -7.60 -6.41
N LYS A 150 16.82 -8.40 -6.81
CA LYS A 150 15.76 -8.93 -5.92
C LYS A 150 16.25 -9.71 -4.70
N ASP A 151 17.42 -10.31 -4.76
CA ASP A 151 18.02 -11.00 -3.60
C ASP A 151 18.67 -10.02 -2.60
N LEU A 152 18.96 -8.80 -3.05
CA LEU A 152 19.58 -7.73 -2.27
C LEU A 152 18.56 -6.67 -1.84
N ILE A 153 17.49 -6.39 -2.57
CA ILE A 153 16.55 -5.32 -2.20
C ILE A 153 15.44 -5.86 -1.31
N ASP A 154 15.22 -5.19 -0.19
CA ASP A 154 14.20 -5.57 0.77
C ASP A 154 12.83 -4.99 0.40
N ILE A 155 12.81 -3.72 -0.01
CA ILE A 155 11.59 -2.97 -0.30
C ILE A 155 11.72 -2.26 -1.64
N TYR A 156 10.75 -2.47 -2.53
CA TYR A 156 10.53 -1.71 -3.75
C TYR A 156 9.37 -0.74 -3.54
N THR A 157 9.57 0.54 -3.86
CA THR A 157 8.54 1.56 -3.72
C THR A 157 8.25 2.21 -5.07
N ILE A 158 7.01 2.07 -5.55
CA ILE A 158 6.54 2.70 -6.79
C ILE A 158 5.36 3.62 -6.44
N ALA A 159 5.59 4.92 -6.54
CA ALA A 159 4.62 5.93 -6.13
C ALA A 159 4.22 6.85 -7.30
N VAL A 160 4.15 6.28 -8.50
CA VAL A 160 3.93 7.00 -9.75
C VAL A 160 2.72 6.44 -10.51
N GLY A 161 2.02 7.33 -11.22
CA GLY A 161 0.81 6.95 -11.93
C GLY A 161 1.09 6.04 -13.15
N PRO A 162 0.06 5.32 -13.65
CA PRO A 162 0.16 4.41 -14.80
C PRO A 162 0.90 4.99 -16.01
N GLN A 163 0.61 6.25 -16.36
CA GLN A 163 1.26 6.94 -17.48
C GLN A 163 2.79 6.98 -17.32
N ASN A 164 3.28 7.21 -16.10
CA ASN A 164 4.72 7.27 -15.82
C ASN A 164 5.39 5.88 -15.84
N MET A 165 4.59 4.82 -15.73
CA MET A 165 5.04 3.42 -15.89
C MET A 165 4.95 2.95 -17.35
N GLY A 166 4.54 3.82 -18.29
CA GLY A 166 4.29 3.42 -19.68
C GLY A 166 3.10 2.47 -19.83
N VAL A 167 2.14 2.50 -18.89
CA VAL A 167 0.95 1.66 -18.90
C VAL A 167 -0.32 2.49 -18.96
N THR A 168 -1.40 1.87 -19.42
CA THR A 168 -2.73 2.48 -19.42
C THR A 168 -3.55 1.88 -18.29
N LEU A 169 -4.52 2.65 -17.76
CA LEU A 169 -5.51 2.13 -16.83
C LEU A 169 -6.31 0.96 -17.41
N ASP A 170 -6.35 0.84 -18.74
CA ASP A 170 -7.19 -0.12 -19.44
C ASP A 170 -6.49 -1.46 -19.72
N ASN A 171 -5.15 -1.49 -19.61
CA ASN A 171 -4.33 -2.66 -19.87
C ASN A 171 -2.94 -2.45 -19.23
N VAL A 172 -2.64 -3.21 -18.17
CA VAL A 172 -1.26 -3.33 -17.68
C VAL A 172 -0.62 -4.54 -18.37
N PRO A 173 0.57 -4.36 -18.98
CA PRO A 173 1.31 -5.46 -19.60
C PRO A 173 1.50 -6.62 -18.63
N GLU A 174 1.30 -7.85 -19.11
CA GLU A 174 1.40 -9.06 -18.28
C GLU A 174 2.80 -9.22 -17.69
N GLU A 175 3.82 -8.69 -18.36
CA GLU A 175 5.21 -8.65 -17.91
C GLU A 175 5.37 -7.93 -16.56
N ILE A 176 4.54 -6.92 -16.27
CA ILE A 176 4.55 -6.27 -14.94
C ILE A 176 3.96 -7.20 -13.88
N ASN A 177 2.87 -7.91 -14.20
CA ASN A 177 2.27 -8.88 -13.27
C ASN A 177 3.22 -10.03 -12.97
N GLU A 178 3.95 -10.51 -13.98
CA GLU A 178 4.99 -11.52 -13.84
C GLU A 178 6.17 -11.00 -12.99
N ALA A 179 6.63 -9.78 -13.22
CA ALA A 179 7.69 -9.16 -12.42
C ALA A 179 7.27 -8.95 -10.95
N LEU A 180 6.02 -8.53 -10.71
CA LEU A 180 5.46 -8.43 -9.37
C LEU A 180 5.40 -9.78 -8.67
N LYS A 181 4.97 -10.83 -9.38
CA LYS A 181 4.97 -12.19 -8.84
C LYS A 181 6.38 -12.66 -8.50
N GLU A 182 7.36 -12.42 -9.38
CA GLU A 182 8.76 -12.82 -9.17
C GLU A 182 9.39 -12.19 -7.93
N THR A 183 8.86 -11.07 -7.42
CA THR A 183 9.30 -10.51 -6.14
C THR A 183 9.10 -11.44 -4.95
N GLU A 184 8.19 -12.42 -5.03
CA GLU A 184 8.00 -13.47 -4.02
C GLU A 184 9.27 -14.29 -3.76
N ASN A 185 10.14 -14.39 -4.77
CA ASN A 185 11.42 -15.11 -4.70
C ASN A 185 12.57 -14.23 -4.18
N GLY A 186 12.34 -12.93 -3.96
CA GLY A 186 13.34 -11.99 -3.45
C GLY A 186 13.70 -12.22 -1.98
N ARG A 187 14.69 -11.47 -1.47
CA ARG A 187 15.17 -11.55 -0.07
C ARG A 187 15.50 -12.98 0.38
N GLY A 188 16.10 -13.79 -0.51
CA GLY A 188 16.42 -15.19 -0.22
C GLY A 188 15.20 -16.08 -0.02
N GLY A 189 14.12 -15.84 -0.77
CA GLY A 189 12.86 -16.60 -0.70
C GLY A 189 11.86 -16.11 0.35
N LYS A 190 12.17 -15.03 1.08
CA LYS A 190 11.19 -14.37 1.97
C LYS A 190 10.19 -13.50 1.20
N GLY A 191 10.55 -13.12 -0.02
CA GLY A 191 9.82 -12.20 -0.88
C GLY A 191 10.13 -10.74 -0.55
N SER A 192 10.53 -9.99 -1.57
CA SER A 192 10.67 -8.54 -1.47
C SER A 192 9.31 -7.88 -1.33
N LEU A 193 9.25 -6.78 -0.57
CA LEU A 193 8.02 -6.03 -0.36
C LEU A 193 7.85 -5.01 -1.46
N VAL A 194 6.70 -4.98 -2.12
CA VAL A 194 6.40 -3.97 -3.15
C VAL A 194 5.29 -3.04 -2.66
N LEU A 195 5.61 -1.79 -2.40
CA LEU A 195 4.65 -0.77 -1.99
C LEU A 195 4.24 0.08 -3.19
N LEU A 196 2.93 0.25 -3.34
CA LEU A 196 2.33 1.04 -4.43
C LEU A 196 1.48 2.18 -3.86
N ALA A 197 1.61 3.38 -4.44
CA ALA A 197 0.65 4.44 -4.20
C ALA A 197 -0.69 4.12 -4.88
N VAL A 198 -1.78 4.25 -4.14
CA VAL A 198 -3.13 3.90 -4.62
C VAL A 198 -3.59 4.78 -5.79
N GLY A 199 -3.25 6.07 -5.79
CA GLY A 199 -3.73 7.03 -6.80
C GLY A 199 -4.16 8.36 -6.20
N ASN A 200 -4.46 9.35 -7.04
CA ASN A 200 -4.79 10.72 -6.62
C ASN A 200 -6.06 11.27 -7.31
N GLY A 201 -6.88 10.40 -7.87
CA GLY A 201 -8.07 10.70 -8.66
C GLY A 201 -9.37 10.81 -7.88
N GLY A 202 -9.33 10.76 -6.54
CA GLY A 202 -10.54 10.78 -5.68
C GLY A 202 -11.50 11.93 -6.00
N ALA A 203 -10.98 13.14 -6.19
CA ALA A 203 -11.76 14.34 -6.52
C ALA A 203 -12.47 14.25 -7.89
N ASN A 204 -12.01 13.35 -8.76
CA ASN A 204 -12.60 13.06 -10.05
C ASN A 204 -13.53 11.82 -10.00
N ASN A 205 -13.88 11.33 -8.80
CA ASN A 205 -14.60 10.08 -8.56
C ASN A 205 -13.92 8.85 -9.19
N GLU A 206 -12.59 8.84 -9.23
CA GLU A 206 -11.82 7.65 -9.63
C GLU A 206 -11.77 6.63 -8.48
N ALA A 207 -11.45 5.39 -8.84
CA ALA A 207 -11.36 4.27 -7.92
C ALA A 207 -10.19 3.37 -8.35
N CYS A 208 -9.42 2.89 -7.38
CA CYS A 208 -8.23 2.11 -7.66
C CYS A 208 -8.50 0.70 -8.22
N SER A 209 -9.77 0.27 -8.30
CA SER A 209 -10.20 -0.95 -9.00
C SER A 209 -9.86 -0.95 -10.50
N PHE A 210 -9.57 0.22 -11.07
CA PHE A 210 -9.11 0.40 -12.45
C PHE A 210 -7.58 0.43 -12.58
N GLY A 211 -6.83 0.42 -11.46
CA GLY A 211 -5.38 0.30 -11.44
C GLY A 211 -4.95 -1.17 -11.38
N SER A 212 -4.72 -1.77 -12.53
CA SER A 212 -4.44 -3.21 -12.71
C SER A 212 -3.29 -3.75 -11.83
N ASN A 213 -2.20 -3.00 -11.68
CA ASN A 213 -1.04 -3.38 -10.85
C ASN A 213 -1.35 -3.39 -9.35
N LEU A 214 -2.31 -2.58 -8.89
CA LEU A 214 -2.80 -2.59 -7.50
C LEU A 214 -3.61 -3.85 -7.19
N GLN A 215 -4.03 -4.60 -8.21
CA GLN A 215 -4.83 -5.81 -8.05
C GLN A 215 -3.96 -7.06 -7.83
N SER A 216 -2.62 -6.91 -7.83
CA SER A 216 -1.68 -7.98 -7.52
C SER A 216 -1.61 -8.24 -6.01
N ILE A 217 -1.68 -9.51 -5.60
CA ILE A 217 -1.56 -9.91 -4.19
C ILE A 217 -0.16 -9.62 -3.61
N HIS A 218 0.84 -9.49 -4.47
CA HIS A 218 2.25 -9.26 -4.11
C HIS A 218 2.56 -7.79 -3.79
N THR A 219 1.53 -6.94 -3.73
CA THR A 219 1.70 -5.51 -3.49
C THR A 219 1.04 -5.09 -2.18
N ILE A 220 1.59 -4.04 -1.56
CA ILE A 220 1.01 -3.33 -0.43
C ILE A 220 0.56 -1.97 -0.98
N ALA A 221 -0.72 -1.88 -1.33
CA ALA A 221 -1.31 -0.64 -1.81
C ALA A 221 -1.58 0.31 -0.64
N VAL A 222 -0.95 1.50 -0.67
CA VAL A 222 -0.98 2.49 0.39
C VAL A 222 -1.82 3.70 -0.03
N ASN A 223 -2.85 4.00 0.75
CA ASN A 223 -3.63 5.22 0.63
C ASN A 223 -3.20 6.26 1.68
N ALA A 224 -3.91 7.38 1.74
CA ALA A 224 -3.58 8.50 2.60
C ALA A 224 -4.60 8.71 3.72
N VAL A 225 -4.11 9.16 4.87
CA VAL A 225 -4.90 9.74 5.97
C VAL A 225 -4.36 11.15 6.22
N GLY A 226 -5.25 12.12 6.37
CA GLY A 226 -4.88 13.49 6.72
C GLY A 226 -4.47 13.65 8.19
N GLU A 227 -3.98 14.83 8.55
CA GLU A 227 -3.52 15.15 9.91
C GLU A 227 -4.60 14.93 10.98
N GLU A 228 -5.86 15.21 10.65
CA GLU A 228 -6.99 15.12 11.57
C GLU A 228 -7.75 13.78 11.43
N GLY A 229 -7.12 12.76 10.82
CA GLY A 229 -7.77 11.47 10.56
C GLY A 229 -8.74 11.49 9.37
N ASP A 230 -8.76 12.58 8.60
CA ASP A 230 -9.67 12.81 7.49
C ASP A 230 -9.30 12.03 6.23
N ILE A 231 -10.30 11.76 5.37
CA ILE A 231 -10.09 11.24 4.02
C ILE A 231 -9.66 12.39 3.10
N PRO A 232 -8.42 12.40 2.57
CA PRO A 232 -8.02 13.45 1.65
C PRO A 232 -8.82 13.41 0.35
N ASP A 233 -9.08 14.58 -0.25
CA ASP A 233 -9.88 14.70 -1.49
C ASP A 233 -9.35 13.86 -2.67
N TYR A 234 -8.04 13.61 -2.72
CA TYR A 234 -7.39 12.83 -3.77
C TYR A 234 -7.45 11.31 -3.53
N ALA A 235 -7.84 10.84 -2.34
CA ALA A 235 -7.82 9.42 -2.00
C ALA A 235 -8.83 8.62 -2.85
N GLU A 236 -8.35 7.56 -3.50
CA GLU A 236 -9.19 6.68 -4.31
C GLU A 236 -9.61 5.44 -3.49
N PRO A 237 -10.91 5.07 -3.47
CA PRO A 237 -11.36 3.88 -2.74
C PRO A 237 -11.32 2.62 -3.61
N CYS A 238 -10.90 1.48 -3.06
CA CYS A 238 -11.18 0.14 -3.60
C CYS A 238 -10.86 -0.98 -2.61
N GLY A 239 -11.28 -2.21 -2.93
CA GLY A 239 -10.99 -3.41 -2.12
C GLY A 239 -9.52 -3.81 -2.06
N ALA A 240 -8.66 -3.24 -2.91
CA ALA A 240 -7.23 -3.55 -2.95
C ALA A 240 -6.38 -2.69 -2.01
N VAL A 241 -6.94 -1.62 -1.41
CA VAL A 241 -6.20 -0.80 -0.43
C VAL A 241 -5.85 -1.64 0.79
N MET A 242 -4.56 -1.84 1.03
CA MET A 242 -4.08 -2.63 2.17
C MET A 242 -4.12 -1.80 3.45
N THR A 243 -3.64 -0.56 3.39
CA THR A 243 -3.46 0.30 4.56
C THR A 243 -3.35 1.76 4.14
N SER A 244 -3.35 2.65 5.13
CA SER A 244 -3.03 4.06 4.97
C SER A 244 -1.86 4.48 5.83
N ALA A 245 -1.21 5.54 5.39
CA ALA A 245 -0.22 6.28 6.16
C ALA A 245 -0.52 7.78 6.08
N PHE A 246 0.06 8.57 6.98
CA PHE A 246 -0.11 10.01 6.94
C PHE A 246 0.29 10.58 5.57
N GLY A 247 -0.56 11.44 5.03
CA GLY A 247 -0.35 12.23 3.83
C GLY A 247 -0.80 13.66 4.05
N SER A 248 -0.81 14.46 2.99
CA SER A 248 -1.36 15.81 3.08
C SER A 248 -2.88 15.80 3.25
N SER A 249 -3.44 16.62 4.14
CA SER A 249 -4.87 16.96 4.12
C SER A 249 -5.10 18.00 3.02
N LYS A 250 -5.74 17.62 1.92
CA LYS A 250 -6.20 18.56 0.86
C LYS A 250 -7.72 18.60 0.86
N PRO A 251 -8.34 19.78 0.60
CA PRO A 251 -7.73 21.04 0.16
C PRO A 251 -7.22 21.96 1.30
N ARG A 252 -7.35 21.54 2.56
CA ARG A 252 -6.90 22.29 3.74
C ARG A 252 -6.04 21.41 4.63
N GLY A 253 -4.85 21.89 4.98
CA GLY A 253 -3.96 21.23 5.94
C GLY A 253 -2.50 21.24 5.49
N ARG A 254 -1.64 20.63 6.32
CA ARG A 254 -0.20 20.57 6.08
C ARG A 254 0.14 19.41 5.15
N GLY A 255 1.22 19.56 4.39
CA GLY A 255 1.80 18.44 3.66
C GLY A 255 2.91 17.76 4.45
N ILE A 256 3.60 16.85 3.81
CA ILE A 256 4.72 16.13 4.38
C ILE A 256 6.01 16.91 4.14
N VAL A 257 6.80 17.06 5.20
CA VAL A 257 8.13 17.66 5.19
C VAL A 257 9.14 16.68 4.61
N THR A 258 9.95 17.11 3.65
CA THR A 258 10.98 16.26 3.03
C THR A 258 12.01 17.09 2.26
N THR A 259 13.02 16.42 1.72
CA THR A 259 14.03 16.94 0.78
C THR A 259 13.45 17.28 -0.59
N THR A 260 14.12 18.13 -1.35
CA THR A 260 13.90 18.34 -2.78
C THR A 260 15.24 18.66 -3.45
N VAL A 261 15.28 18.58 -4.78
CA VAL A 261 16.51 18.74 -5.57
C VAL A 261 17.24 20.06 -5.29
N GLY A 262 18.55 20.05 -5.50
CA GLY A 262 19.41 21.21 -5.33
C GLY A 262 19.86 21.43 -3.88
N GLY A 263 19.72 20.43 -3.02
CA GLY A 263 19.99 20.58 -1.59
C GLY A 263 18.96 21.48 -0.91
N ASN A 264 17.67 21.34 -1.23
CA ASN A 264 16.61 22.17 -0.66
C ASN A 264 15.60 21.30 0.09
N CYS A 265 14.72 21.92 0.86
CA CYS A 265 13.66 21.25 1.60
C CYS A 265 12.29 21.74 1.14
N VAL A 266 11.24 20.95 1.38
CA VAL A 266 9.86 21.31 1.11
C VAL A 266 8.97 20.83 2.25
N GLY A 267 8.00 21.66 2.67
CA GLY A 267 7.07 21.35 3.77
C GLY A 267 5.67 20.92 3.34
N ASN A 268 5.43 20.78 2.04
CA ASN A 268 4.09 20.59 1.48
C ASN A 268 4.01 19.48 0.41
N PHE A 269 4.86 18.46 0.49
CA PHE A 269 4.71 17.31 -0.41
C PHE A 269 3.40 16.57 -0.12
N SER A 270 2.71 16.12 -1.16
CA SER A 270 1.28 15.77 -1.10
C SER A 270 0.95 14.57 -1.98
N GLY A 271 -0.23 13.98 -1.76
CA GLY A 271 -0.75 12.86 -2.53
C GLY A 271 -0.37 11.50 -1.90
N THR A 272 -0.98 10.44 -2.41
CA THR A 272 -0.70 9.06 -1.96
C THR A 272 0.76 8.65 -2.11
N SER A 273 1.52 9.33 -2.97
CA SER A 273 2.97 9.16 -3.06
C SER A 273 3.66 9.44 -1.72
N SER A 274 3.33 10.57 -1.08
CA SER A 274 3.90 10.93 0.23
C SER A 274 3.56 9.89 1.31
N SER A 275 2.31 9.43 1.36
CA SER A 275 1.87 8.36 2.28
C SER A 275 2.58 7.03 2.02
N THR A 276 2.80 6.68 0.75
CA THR A 276 3.54 5.46 0.38
C THR A 276 4.98 5.51 0.87
N ALA A 277 5.63 6.69 0.82
CA ALA A 277 6.95 6.88 1.42
C ALA A 277 6.91 6.75 2.95
N VAL A 278 5.89 7.30 3.60
CA VAL A 278 5.71 7.15 5.05
C VAL A 278 5.58 5.67 5.43
N ALA A 279 4.71 4.92 4.75
CA ALA A 279 4.55 3.48 4.95
C ALA A 279 5.83 2.68 4.65
N THR A 280 6.59 3.08 3.62
CA THR A 280 7.90 2.49 3.30
C THR A 280 8.86 2.62 4.48
N GLY A 281 8.94 3.81 5.09
CA GLY A 281 9.75 4.05 6.27
C GLY A 281 9.33 3.19 7.47
N VAL A 282 8.03 3.09 7.74
CA VAL A 282 7.51 2.24 8.83
C VAL A 282 7.85 0.77 8.60
N ILE A 283 7.66 0.27 7.37
CA ILE A 283 8.00 -1.12 7.03
C ILE A 283 9.51 -1.37 7.11
N ALA A 284 10.36 -0.38 6.83
CA ALA A 284 11.80 -0.51 7.05
C ALA A 284 12.14 -0.66 8.54
N LEU A 285 11.46 0.05 9.44
CA LEU A 285 11.60 -0.17 10.89
C LEU A 285 11.16 -1.59 11.29
N VAL A 286 10.08 -2.10 10.68
CA VAL A 286 9.56 -3.46 10.91
C VAL A 286 10.56 -4.53 10.46
N LEU A 287 11.19 -4.35 9.29
CA LEU A 287 12.19 -5.31 8.79
C LEU A 287 13.51 -5.27 9.57
N GLU A 288 13.88 -4.13 10.15
CA GLU A 288 15.00 -4.08 11.11
C GLU A 288 14.66 -4.86 12.38
N ALA A 289 13.44 -4.71 12.91
CA ALA A 289 12.97 -5.44 14.08
C ALA A 289 12.96 -6.96 13.84
N ASN A 290 12.48 -7.41 12.68
CA ASN A 290 12.53 -8.81 12.30
C ASN A 290 12.83 -9.00 10.80
N PRO A 291 14.09 -9.31 10.43
CA PRO A 291 14.46 -9.51 9.03
C PRO A 291 13.99 -10.85 8.45
N ASN A 292 13.36 -11.72 9.25
CA ASN A 292 12.85 -13.02 8.82
C ASN A 292 11.41 -12.99 8.33
N LEU A 293 10.70 -11.87 8.52
CA LEU A 293 9.34 -11.70 7.99
C LEU A 293 9.31 -11.89 6.47
N THR A 294 8.38 -12.73 6.03
CA THR A 294 8.04 -12.88 4.62
C THR A 294 7.13 -11.74 4.14
N TRP A 295 6.93 -11.63 2.83
CA TRP A 295 6.02 -10.63 2.27
C TRP A 295 4.57 -10.77 2.78
N ARG A 296 4.10 -12.01 3.01
CA ARG A 296 2.79 -12.30 3.62
C ARG A 296 2.76 -11.96 5.10
N ASP A 297 3.83 -12.25 5.83
CA ASP A 297 3.90 -11.90 7.27
C ASP A 297 3.74 -10.39 7.48
N VAL A 298 4.40 -9.57 6.65
CA VAL A 298 4.25 -8.12 6.71
C VAL A 298 2.82 -7.69 6.42
N GLN A 299 2.13 -8.32 5.47
CA GLN A 299 0.72 -8.02 5.20
C GLN A 299 -0.19 -8.37 6.39
N HIS A 300 0.00 -9.52 7.03
CA HIS A 300 -0.73 -9.86 8.27
C HIS A 300 -0.39 -8.92 9.44
N LEU A 301 0.87 -8.47 9.54
CA LEU A 301 1.28 -7.47 10.51
C LEU A 301 0.52 -6.16 10.29
N VAL A 302 0.48 -5.67 9.05
CA VAL A 302 -0.24 -4.44 8.67
C VAL A 302 -1.70 -4.55 9.07
N MET A 303 -2.38 -5.64 8.69
CA MET A 303 -3.79 -5.84 9.03
C MET A 303 -4.05 -5.79 10.53
N SER A 304 -3.17 -6.41 11.32
CA SER A 304 -3.40 -6.59 12.75
C SER A 304 -2.88 -5.43 13.62
N SER A 305 -2.11 -4.49 13.06
CA SER A 305 -1.32 -3.50 13.82
C SER A 305 -1.57 -2.08 13.34
N VAL A 306 -2.84 -1.69 13.32
CA VAL A 306 -3.29 -0.35 12.95
C VAL A 306 -3.65 0.47 14.20
N VAL A 307 -3.62 1.79 14.04
CA VAL A 307 -4.20 2.75 15.01
C VAL A 307 -5.69 2.45 15.19
N ASP A 308 -6.22 2.74 16.37
CA ASP A 308 -7.65 2.63 16.64
C ASP A 308 -8.46 3.38 15.57
N ARG A 309 -9.38 2.68 14.91
CA ARG A 309 -10.16 3.25 13.80
C ARG A 309 -11.09 4.36 14.26
N ASP A 310 -11.47 4.38 15.54
CA ASP A 310 -12.46 5.33 16.07
C ASP A 310 -11.91 6.77 16.12
N VAL A 311 -10.60 6.97 15.87
CA VAL A 311 -9.99 8.29 15.70
C VAL A 311 -9.96 8.76 14.23
N LEU A 312 -10.42 7.94 13.29
CA LEU A 312 -10.41 8.22 11.86
C LEU A 312 -11.83 8.59 11.36
N ASP A 313 -11.91 9.26 10.21
CA ASP A 313 -13.18 9.75 9.65
C ASP A 313 -14.22 8.64 9.47
N ASP A 314 -15.37 8.76 10.14
CA ASP A 314 -16.51 7.84 10.03
C ASP A 314 -17.03 7.70 8.58
N LYS A 315 -16.80 8.71 7.73
CA LYS A 315 -17.15 8.65 6.30
C LYS A 315 -16.34 7.61 5.53
N ALA A 316 -15.29 7.05 6.14
CA ALA A 316 -14.52 5.95 5.58
C ALA A 316 -15.34 4.65 5.45
N ASN A 317 -16.56 4.64 6.00
CA ASN A 317 -17.56 3.57 5.84
C ASN A 317 -16.98 2.19 6.18
N TRP A 318 -16.41 2.11 7.37
CA TRP A 318 -15.84 0.89 7.94
C TRP A 318 -16.86 -0.24 7.94
N LYS A 319 -16.48 -1.39 7.38
CA LYS A 319 -17.28 -2.60 7.38
C LYS A 319 -16.56 -3.68 8.17
N ARG A 320 -17.26 -4.26 9.14
CA ARG A 320 -16.81 -5.46 9.84
C ARG A 320 -17.20 -6.68 9.03
N ASN A 321 -16.23 -7.53 8.71
CA ASN A 321 -16.45 -8.78 8.00
C ASN A 321 -16.89 -9.91 8.96
N ALA A 322 -17.16 -11.10 8.44
CA ALA A 322 -17.65 -12.22 9.25
C ALA A 322 -16.57 -12.83 10.18
N ALA A 323 -15.29 -12.59 9.90
CA ALA A 323 -14.17 -12.91 10.78
C ALA A 323 -13.94 -11.84 11.87
N GLY A 324 -14.74 -10.78 11.88
CA GLY A 324 -14.68 -9.71 12.85
C GLY A 324 -13.63 -8.64 12.57
N ILE A 325 -13.00 -8.68 11.39
CA ILE A 325 -11.98 -7.73 10.94
C ILE A 325 -12.67 -6.54 10.25
N TYR A 326 -12.22 -5.33 10.58
CA TYR A 326 -12.72 -4.10 9.97
C TYR A 326 -11.90 -3.75 8.73
N PHE A 327 -12.60 -3.26 7.71
CA PHE A 327 -12.00 -2.81 6.47
C PHE A 327 -12.73 -1.58 5.95
N SER A 328 -11.97 -0.61 5.42
CA SER A 328 -12.46 0.55 4.70
C SER A 328 -11.91 0.52 3.27
N GLU A 329 -12.74 0.82 2.28
CA GLU A 329 -12.23 0.97 0.90
C GLU A 329 -11.29 2.18 0.75
N PHE A 330 -11.32 3.15 1.68
CA PHE A 330 -10.39 4.29 1.71
C PHE A 330 -9.13 3.99 2.53
N PHE A 331 -9.30 3.43 3.74
CA PHE A 331 -8.18 3.25 4.68
C PHE A 331 -7.59 1.83 4.71
N GLY A 332 -8.13 0.91 3.93
CA GLY A 332 -7.77 -0.50 3.98
C GLY A 332 -8.07 -1.07 5.36
N PHE A 333 -7.09 -1.75 5.96
CA PHE A 333 -7.18 -2.17 7.37
C PHE A 333 -7.03 -1.01 8.36
N GLY A 334 -6.46 0.13 7.96
CA GLY A 334 -6.31 1.32 8.80
C GLY A 334 -4.98 2.03 8.68
N LEU A 335 -4.80 3.05 9.51
CA LEU A 335 -3.57 3.82 9.64
C LEU A 335 -2.50 2.97 10.34
N MET A 336 -1.31 2.83 9.75
CA MET A 336 -0.25 1.98 10.33
C MET A 336 0.25 2.53 11.67
N ASP A 337 0.44 1.64 12.66
CA ASP A 337 1.08 1.96 13.94
C ASP A 337 2.49 1.33 13.98
N ALA A 338 3.51 2.15 13.75
CA ALA A 338 4.90 1.72 13.70
C ALA A 338 5.38 1.11 15.02
N GLY A 339 4.95 1.66 16.15
CA GLY A 339 5.28 1.15 17.48
C GLY A 339 4.72 -0.26 17.69
N LEU A 340 3.43 -0.45 17.41
CA LEU A 340 2.74 -1.73 17.54
C LEU A 340 3.28 -2.77 16.55
N MET A 341 3.44 -2.37 15.28
CA MET A 341 3.96 -3.25 14.23
C MET A 341 5.35 -3.80 14.60
N THR A 342 6.28 -2.93 14.98
CA THR A 342 7.64 -3.36 15.33
C THR A 342 7.69 -4.16 16.64
N ARG A 343 6.78 -3.91 17.60
CA ARG A 343 6.65 -4.78 18.81
C ARG A 343 6.23 -6.19 18.41
N ARG A 344 5.19 -6.31 17.60
CA ARG A 344 4.68 -7.61 17.15
C ARG A 344 5.65 -8.33 16.21
N ALA A 345 6.41 -7.60 15.40
CA ALA A 345 7.43 -8.15 14.53
C ALA A 345 8.45 -9.01 15.29
N ASN A 346 8.90 -8.56 16.48
CA ASN A 346 9.90 -9.26 17.29
C ASN A 346 9.44 -10.63 17.78
N GLU A 347 8.13 -10.81 17.97
CA GLU A 347 7.53 -12.04 18.49
C GLU A 347 6.77 -12.81 17.39
N TRP A 348 6.92 -12.39 16.13
CA TRP A 348 6.11 -12.90 15.03
C TRP A 348 6.47 -14.33 14.67
N ILE A 349 5.46 -15.20 14.72
CA ILE A 349 5.50 -16.54 14.15
C ILE A 349 5.04 -16.46 12.69
N GLN A 350 5.88 -16.95 11.80
CA GLN A 350 5.62 -16.98 10.36
C GLN A 350 4.27 -17.65 10.04
N VAL A 351 3.52 -17.06 9.12
CA VAL A 351 2.21 -17.57 8.72
C VAL A 351 2.33 -18.92 7.99
N PRO A 352 1.30 -19.80 8.07
CA PRO A 352 1.32 -21.08 7.38
C PRO A 352 1.47 -20.94 5.86
N THR A 353 1.81 -22.05 5.20
CA THR A 353 1.90 -22.12 3.74
C THR A 353 0.60 -21.66 3.08
N GLN A 354 0.74 -20.79 2.07
CA GLN A 354 -0.40 -20.30 1.32
C GLN A 354 -0.98 -21.42 0.44
N ILE A 355 -2.29 -21.51 0.42
CA ILE A 355 -3.08 -22.34 -0.49
C ILE A 355 -3.76 -21.39 -1.48
N MET A 356 -3.83 -21.81 -2.74
CA MET A 356 -4.59 -21.14 -3.79
C MET A 356 -5.67 -22.09 -4.33
N CYS A 357 -6.91 -21.63 -4.39
CA CYS A 357 -8.01 -22.31 -5.07
C CYS A 357 -8.56 -21.45 -6.20
N GLU A 358 -8.87 -22.05 -7.36
CA GLU A 358 -9.47 -21.35 -8.49
C GLU A 358 -10.81 -22.00 -8.88
N TYR A 359 -11.85 -21.18 -9.06
CA TYR A 359 -13.19 -21.62 -9.45
C TYR A 359 -13.75 -20.74 -10.56
N LYS A 360 -14.07 -21.34 -11.70
CA LYS A 360 -14.64 -20.66 -12.86
C LYS A 360 -16.13 -20.97 -13.00
N ASP A 361 -16.95 -19.96 -13.31
CA ASP A 361 -18.38 -20.18 -13.61
C ASP A 361 -18.51 -20.97 -14.92
N PRO A 362 -19.15 -22.16 -14.89
CA PRO A 362 -19.36 -22.94 -16.11
C PRO A 362 -20.31 -22.26 -17.09
N GLN A 363 -21.13 -21.31 -16.64
CA GLN A 363 -22.07 -20.59 -17.49
C GLN A 363 -21.43 -19.31 -18.06
N GLU A 364 -20.96 -19.41 -19.29
CA GLU A 364 -20.37 -18.28 -20.02
C GLU A 364 -21.40 -17.50 -20.86
N ASN A 365 -20.99 -16.33 -21.37
CA ASN A 365 -21.72 -15.53 -22.36
C ASN A 365 -23.11 -15.05 -21.93
N LYS A 366 -23.24 -14.55 -20.69
CA LYS A 366 -24.48 -13.97 -20.18
C LYS A 366 -24.72 -12.58 -20.75
N ILE A 367 -25.97 -12.28 -21.07
CA ILE A 367 -26.43 -10.95 -21.49
C ILE A 367 -27.24 -10.37 -20.34
N ILE A 368 -26.78 -9.25 -19.80
CA ILE A 368 -27.40 -8.58 -18.66
C ILE A 368 -28.21 -7.41 -19.20
N SER A 369 -29.52 -7.62 -19.33
CA SER A 369 -30.50 -6.60 -19.71
C SER A 369 -31.33 -6.10 -18.51
N GLU A 370 -31.42 -6.90 -17.44
CA GLU A 370 -32.07 -6.55 -16.18
C GLU A 370 -31.26 -5.49 -15.40
N GLU A 371 -31.85 -4.93 -14.34
CA GLU A 371 -31.16 -3.96 -13.47
C GLU A 371 -30.04 -4.61 -12.66
N VAL A 372 -30.30 -5.82 -12.14
CA VAL A 372 -29.35 -6.61 -11.32
C VAL A 372 -29.47 -8.07 -11.71
N VAL A 373 -28.35 -8.71 -12.01
CA VAL A 373 -28.26 -10.17 -12.22
C VAL A 373 -27.34 -10.76 -11.15
N GLU A 374 -27.80 -11.80 -10.47
CA GLU A 374 -27.00 -12.54 -9.49
C GLU A 374 -26.47 -13.84 -10.11
N LEU A 375 -25.15 -14.00 -10.06
CA LEU A 375 -24.41 -15.21 -10.43
C LEU A 375 -23.87 -15.86 -9.17
N SER A 376 -23.57 -17.15 -9.21
CA SER A 376 -23.02 -17.82 -8.03
C SER A 376 -22.06 -18.95 -8.35
N LEU A 377 -21.09 -19.17 -7.47
CA LEU A 377 -20.12 -20.25 -7.50
C LEU A 377 -20.07 -20.95 -6.15
N SER A 378 -19.91 -22.28 -6.13
CA SER A 378 -19.61 -23.02 -4.90
C SER A 378 -18.13 -23.37 -4.81
N THR A 379 -17.57 -23.19 -3.63
CA THR A 379 -16.13 -23.36 -3.32
C THR A 379 -15.92 -24.38 -2.19
N ASP A 380 -16.85 -25.31 -2.01
CA ASP A 380 -16.87 -26.30 -0.91
C ASP A 380 -15.61 -27.18 -0.83
N SER A 381 -14.96 -27.41 -1.98
CA SER A 381 -13.72 -28.21 -2.08
C SER A 381 -12.45 -27.42 -1.74
N CYS A 382 -12.53 -26.13 -1.45
CA CYS A 382 -11.37 -25.32 -1.14
C CYS A 382 -11.00 -25.45 0.33
N ASP A 383 -9.76 -25.83 0.62
CA ASP A 383 -9.31 -26.10 1.99
C ASP A 383 -8.92 -24.85 2.79
N ILE A 384 -9.11 -23.65 2.23
CA ILE A 384 -8.80 -22.39 2.91
C ILE A 384 -9.84 -22.12 4.01
N GLN A 385 -9.37 -22.06 5.26
CA GLN A 385 -10.19 -21.68 6.42
C GLN A 385 -10.02 -20.22 6.81
N TYR A 386 -8.87 -19.62 6.45
CA TYR A 386 -8.55 -18.23 6.75
C TYR A 386 -8.06 -17.58 5.46
N LEU A 387 -8.96 -16.86 4.80
CA LEU A 387 -8.68 -16.10 3.58
C LEU A 387 -7.64 -14.99 3.84
N GLU A 388 -6.82 -14.74 2.83
CA GLU A 388 -5.91 -13.59 2.75
C GLU A 388 -6.38 -12.70 1.60
N HIS A 389 -6.24 -13.18 0.36
CA HIS A 389 -6.59 -12.44 -0.84
C HIS A 389 -7.75 -13.11 -1.57
N VAL A 390 -8.71 -12.32 -2.04
CA VAL A 390 -9.76 -12.78 -2.95
C VAL A 390 -9.68 -11.97 -4.24
N GLN A 391 -9.43 -12.63 -5.35
CA GLN A 391 -9.45 -12.02 -6.67
C GLN A 391 -10.69 -12.48 -7.47
N LEU A 392 -11.40 -11.52 -8.04
CA LEU A 392 -12.39 -11.73 -9.09
C LEU A 392 -11.74 -11.43 -10.43
N GLN A 393 -11.59 -12.44 -11.28
CA GLN A 393 -11.14 -12.26 -12.66
C GLN A 393 -12.33 -12.39 -13.62
N PHE A 394 -12.54 -11.43 -14.53
CA PHE A 394 -13.70 -11.44 -15.40
C PHE A 394 -13.46 -10.77 -16.77
N THR A 395 -14.31 -11.13 -17.73
CA THR A 395 -14.40 -10.46 -19.03
C THR A 395 -15.82 -9.95 -19.24
N ALA A 396 -15.98 -8.65 -19.47
CA ALA A 396 -17.28 -8.03 -19.71
C ALA A 396 -17.18 -6.83 -20.64
N TYR A 397 -18.15 -6.69 -21.54
CA TYR A 397 -18.21 -5.61 -22.51
C TYR A 397 -19.50 -4.80 -22.38
N SER A 398 -19.39 -3.49 -22.56
CA SER A 398 -20.51 -2.55 -22.55
C SER A 398 -20.19 -1.38 -23.48
N LEU A 399 -21.22 -0.73 -24.03
CA LEU A 399 -21.08 0.53 -24.77
C LEU A 399 -20.68 1.72 -23.87
N CYS A 400 -20.66 1.48 -22.56
CA CYS A 400 -20.12 2.37 -21.55
C CYS A 400 -19.54 1.51 -20.42
N ARG A 401 -18.21 1.40 -20.36
CA ARG A 401 -17.53 0.56 -19.36
C ARG A 401 -17.84 1.00 -17.94
N GLY A 402 -17.93 2.31 -17.71
CA GLY A 402 -18.29 2.89 -16.42
C GLY A 402 -19.66 2.49 -15.86
N ASN A 403 -20.53 1.91 -16.69
CA ASN A 403 -21.84 1.38 -16.27
C ASN A 403 -21.70 0.04 -15.51
N ILE A 404 -20.61 -0.71 -15.71
CA ILE A 404 -20.44 -2.04 -15.12
C ILE A 404 -20.09 -1.89 -13.64
N ASN A 405 -20.95 -2.42 -12.76
CA ASN A 405 -20.68 -2.53 -11.33
C ASN A 405 -20.73 -3.98 -10.89
N LEU A 406 -19.86 -4.33 -9.96
CA LEU A 406 -19.76 -5.68 -9.41
C LEU A 406 -19.79 -5.60 -7.88
N ARG A 407 -20.68 -6.39 -7.29
CA ARG A 407 -20.67 -6.68 -5.86
C ARG A 407 -20.44 -8.16 -5.66
N LEU A 408 -19.44 -8.49 -4.87
CA LEU A 408 -19.12 -9.87 -4.51
C LEU A 408 -19.52 -10.09 -3.05
N GLU A 409 -20.18 -11.20 -2.77
CA GLU A 409 -20.59 -11.60 -1.43
C GLU A 409 -19.98 -12.96 -1.07
N SER A 410 -19.31 -13.02 0.08
CA SER A 410 -18.75 -14.26 0.62
C SER A 410 -19.83 -15.21 1.14
N PRO A 411 -19.53 -16.52 1.30
CA PRO A 411 -20.45 -17.47 1.91
C PRO A 411 -20.92 -17.06 3.30
N SER A 412 -20.09 -16.32 4.04
CA SER A 412 -20.38 -15.81 5.38
C SER A 412 -21.15 -14.49 5.37
N GLY A 413 -21.48 -13.92 4.20
CA GLY A 413 -22.35 -12.76 4.04
C GLY A 413 -21.64 -11.41 3.94
N THR A 414 -20.30 -11.37 3.93
CA THR A 414 -19.57 -10.12 3.73
C THR A 414 -19.73 -9.64 2.30
N LEU A 415 -20.11 -8.38 2.12
CA LEU A 415 -20.38 -7.78 0.81
C LEU A 415 -19.33 -6.71 0.46
N SER A 416 -18.61 -6.92 -0.64
CA SER A 416 -17.64 -5.98 -1.19
C SER A 416 -18.13 -5.35 -2.50
N ASN A 417 -18.01 -4.03 -2.62
CA ASN A 417 -18.23 -3.30 -3.87
C ASN A 417 -16.98 -3.41 -4.76
N ILE A 418 -16.67 -4.63 -5.21
CA ILE A 418 -15.38 -4.98 -5.82
C ILE A 418 -15.09 -4.20 -7.12
N LEU A 419 -16.13 -3.76 -7.84
CA LEU A 419 -16.01 -2.78 -8.92
C LEU A 419 -17.10 -1.72 -8.78
N ARG A 420 -16.66 -0.47 -8.62
CA ARG A 420 -17.53 0.71 -8.67
C ARG A 420 -17.62 1.22 -10.11
N GLY A 421 -18.82 1.56 -10.54
CA GLY A 421 -19.04 2.26 -11.80
C GLY A 421 -18.42 3.66 -11.77
N ARG A 422 -18.03 4.16 -12.94
CA ARG A 422 -17.51 5.52 -13.14
C ARG A 422 -18.38 6.23 -14.17
N GLU A 423 -19.18 7.21 -13.73
CA GLU A 423 -20.17 7.86 -14.59
C GLU A 423 -19.56 8.57 -15.82
N THR A 424 -18.28 8.91 -15.74
CA THR A 424 -17.48 9.58 -16.78
C THR A 424 -16.63 8.64 -17.63
N ASP A 425 -16.66 7.32 -17.37
CA ASP A 425 -15.93 6.32 -18.16
C ASP A 425 -16.78 5.81 -19.33
N PHE A 426 -16.70 6.55 -20.45
CA PHE A 426 -17.43 6.28 -21.69
C PHE A 426 -16.73 5.25 -22.61
N SER A 427 -15.68 4.60 -22.13
CA SER A 427 -14.90 3.64 -22.91
C SER A 427 -15.76 2.45 -23.36
N THR A 428 -15.52 1.95 -24.57
CA THR A 428 -16.20 0.77 -25.15
C THR A 428 -15.34 -0.48 -25.16
N THR A 429 -14.10 -0.39 -24.65
CA THR A 429 -13.14 -1.51 -24.61
C THR A 429 -13.59 -2.62 -23.66
N GLY A 430 -14.38 -2.28 -22.65
CA GLY A 430 -14.81 -3.20 -21.61
C GLY A 430 -13.66 -3.60 -20.68
N PHE A 431 -13.81 -4.76 -20.06
CA PHE A 431 -12.81 -5.43 -19.25
C PHE A 431 -12.49 -6.76 -19.91
N ASN A 432 -11.21 -7.02 -20.17
CA ASN A 432 -10.74 -8.27 -20.74
C ASN A 432 -9.80 -8.95 -19.76
N ASP A 433 -10.22 -10.11 -19.25
CA ASP A 433 -9.49 -10.90 -18.24
C ASP A 433 -9.04 -10.08 -17.03
N TRP A 434 -9.83 -9.07 -16.67
CA TRP A 434 -9.50 -8.08 -15.66
C TRP A 434 -9.59 -8.68 -14.27
N ARG A 435 -8.56 -8.48 -13.45
CA ARG A 435 -8.50 -8.95 -12.07
C ARG A 435 -8.87 -7.82 -11.12
N LEU A 436 -9.68 -8.13 -10.11
CA LEU A 436 -10.02 -7.24 -9.02
C LEU A 436 -9.70 -7.93 -7.70
N LEU A 437 -8.88 -7.31 -6.88
CA LEU A 437 -8.53 -7.75 -5.54
C LEU A 437 -9.51 -7.15 -4.51
N SER A 438 -9.91 -7.97 -3.55
CA SER A 438 -10.56 -7.51 -2.33
C SER A 438 -9.94 -8.18 -1.10
N LEU A 439 -9.49 -7.35 -0.17
CA LEU A 439 -8.94 -7.73 1.12
C LEU A 439 -10.02 -7.77 2.22
N GLN A 440 -11.25 -7.38 1.90
CA GLN A 440 -12.34 -7.26 2.86
C GLN A 440 -12.76 -8.61 3.48
N TYR A 441 -12.40 -9.73 2.85
CA TYR A 441 -12.73 -11.09 3.30
C TYR A 441 -11.64 -11.73 4.16
N TRP A 442 -10.58 -10.99 4.50
CA TRP A 442 -9.45 -11.50 5.26
C TRP A 442 -9.91 -12.21 6.55
N GLY A 443 -9.40 -13.40 6.81
CA GLY A 443 -9.73 -14.25 7.94
C GLY A 443 -11.00 -15.08 7.82
N GLU A 444 -11.85 -14.87 6.80
CA GLU A 444 -13.06 -15.69 6.61
C GLU A 444 -12.74 -17.07 6.02
N SER A 445 -13.66 -18.02 6.20
CA SER A 445 -13.60 -19.31 5.50
C SER A 445 -13.97 -19.13 4.03
N SER A 446 -13.26 -19.82 3.13
CA SER A 446 -13.57 -19.75 1.71
C SER A 446 -14.75 -20.63 1.32
N LYS A 447 -15.20 -21.56 2.17
CA LYS A 447 -16.15 -22.64 1.83
C LYS A 447 -17.59 -22.15 1.75
N GLY A 448 -18.31 -22.61 0.72
CA GLY A 448 -19.72 -22.35 0.53
C GLY A 448 -20.03 -21.58 -0.75
N LYS A 449 -21.20 -20.93 -0.78
CA LYS A 449 -21.72 -20.27 -1.98
C LYS A 449 -21.33 -18.79 -2.02
N TRP A 450 -20.52 -18.41 -3.00
CA TRP A 450 -20.23 -17.03 -3.36
C TRP A 450 -21.31 -16.48 -4.29
N ARG A 451 -21.69 -15.20 -4.11
CA ARG A 451 -22.66 -14.51 -4.98
C ARG A 451 -22.02 -13.29 -5.63
N LEU A 452 -22.02 -13.24 -6.96
CA LEU A 452 -21.59 -12.10 -7.75
C LEU A 452 -22.83 -11.39 -8.31
N ARG A 453 -23.08 -10.15 -7.86
CA ARG A 453 -24.14 -9.30 -8.41
C ARG A 453 -23.54 -8.35 -9.43
N VAL A 454 -24.04 -8.43 -10.65
CA VAL A 454 -23.69 -7.53 -11.74
C VAL A 454 -24.86 -6.59 -11.96
N PHE A 455 -24.61 -5.28 -11.90
CA PHE A 455 -25.66 -4.28 -12.05
C PHE A 455 -25.15 -3.05 -12.78
N LYS A 456 -26.12 -2.26 -13.25
CA LYS A 456 -25.87 -1.12 -14.14
C LYS A 456 -25.91 0.19 -13.35
N SER A 457 -24.90 1.04 -13.52
CA SER A 457 -24.96 2.46 -13.13
C SER A 457 -25.38 3.33 -14.31
N PRO A 458 -25.98 4.51 -14.06
CA PRO A 458 -26.18 5.52 -15.09
C PRO A 458 -24.88 5.84 -15.82
N CYS A 459 -24.96 5.95 -17.14
CA CYS A 459 -23.87 6.48 -17.96
C CYS A 459 -24.34 7.79 -18.56
N ILE A 460 -23.65 8.89 -18.26
CA ILE A 460 -24.05 10.23 -18.69
C ILE A 460 -24.15 10.23 -20.24
N ASN A 461 -25.28 10.71 -20.76
CA ASN A 461 -25.55 10.85 -22.20
C ASN A 461 -25.54 9.54 -23.03
N ARG A 462 -25.57 8.35 -22.42
CA ARG A 462 -25.69 7.07 -23.14
C ARG A 462 -26.69 6.12 -22.49
N ALA A 463 -27.68 5.68 -23.26
CA ALA A 463 -28.55 4.56 -22.89
C ALA A 463 -27.81 3.22 -23.11
N ALA A 464 -26.78 2.94 -22.32
CA ALA A 464 -26.16 1.62 -22.29
C ALA A 464 -27.11 0.66 -21.54
N LYS A 465 -27.92 -0.08 -22.30
CA LYS A 465 -28.97 -0.95 -21.75
C LYS A 465 -28.49 -2.35 -21.39
N ILE A 466 -27.36 -2.78 -21.96
CA ILE A 466 -26.90 -4.17 -21.96
C ILE A 466 -25.42 -4.26 -21.56
N ILE A 467 -25.09 -5.22 -20.71
CA ILE A 467 -23.71 -5.68 -20.44
C ILE A 467 -23.58 -7.11 -20.99
N ALA A 468 -22.58 -7.35 -21.85
CA ALA A 468 -22.21 -8.68 -22.30
C ALA A 468 -21.15 -9.25 -21.34
N PHE A 469 -21.57 -10.08 -20.39
CA PHE A 469 -20.72 -10.66 -19.36
C PHE A 469 -20.26 -12.05 -19.78
N LYS A 470 -18.99 -12.16 -20.22
CA LYS A 470 -18.47 -13.33 -20.93
C LYS A 470 -18.07 -14.45 -20.00
N SER A 471 -17.31 -14.14 -18.97
CA SER A 471 -16.77 -15.12 -18.04
C SER A 471 -16.39 -14.44 -16.73
N TRP A 472 -16.35 -15.24 -15.67
CA TRP A 472 -15.70 -14.87 -14.43
C TRP A 472 -15.17 -16.09 -13.69
N LYS A 473 -14.18 -15.86 -12.85
CA LYS A 473 -13.65 -16.84 -11.90
C LYS A 473 -13.23 -16.16 -10.60
N LEU A 474 -13.23 -16.94 -9.53
CA LEU A 474 -12.68 -16.58 -8.24
C LEU A 474 -11.33 -17.26 -8.06
N ILE A 475 -10.35 -16.50 -7.61
CA ILE A 475 -9.05 -17.00 -7.17
C ILE A 475 -8.93 -16.63 -5.70
N LEU A 476 -8.82 -17.65 -4.85
CA LEU A 476 -8.87 -17.54 -3.40
C LEU A 476 -7.51 -17.92 -2.85
N TYR A 477 -6.94 -17.08 -2.00
CA TYR A 477 -5.66 -17.31 -1.34
C TYR A 477 -5.86 -17.29 0.16
N GLY A 478 -5.12 -18.13 0.88
CA GLY A 478 -5.15 -18.13 2.33
C GLY A 478 -4.52 -19.36 2.92
N THR A 479 -4.92 -19.69 4.15
CA THR A 479 -4.33 -20.79 4.91
C THR A 479 -5.41 -21.73 5.43
N LYS A 480 -5.01 -22.99 5.64
CA LYS A 480 -5.85 -24.00 6.28
C LYS A 480 -5.81 -23.88 7.81
N GLU A 481 -4.65 -23.56 8.34
CA GLU A 481 -4.39 -23.39 9.77
C GLU A 481 -4.45 -21.91 10.15
N MET A 482 -4.90 -21.61 11.36
CA MET A 482 -4.96 -20.23 11.85
C MET A 482 -3.56 -19.64 11.98
N PRO A 483 -3.28 -18.45 11.42
CA PRO A 483 -2.01 -17.78 11.69
C PRO A 483 -1.87 -17.45 13.18
N ALA A 484 -0.87 -18.04 13.85
CA ALA A 484 -0.72 -18.01 15.30
C ALA A 484 -0.52 -16.61 15.91
N SER A 485 0.03 -15.69 15.12
CA SER A 485 0.36 -14.32 15.55
C SER A 485 -0.81 -13.33 15.43
N LEU A 486 -1.98 -13.78 14.94
CA LEU A 486 -3.17 -12.94 14.88
C LEU A 486 -3.85 -12.92 16.26
N PRO A 487 -4.36 -11.76 16.72
CA PRO A 487 -5.12 -11.72 17.95
C PRO A 487 -6.28 -12.71 17.84
N ILE A 488 -6.29 -13.72 18.72
CA ILE A 488 -7.47 -14.55 18.94
C ILE A 488 -8.59 -13.55 19.24
N SER A 489 -9.64 -13.57 18.42
CA SER A 489 -10.83 -12.79 18.73
C SER A 489 -11.35 -13.29 20.08
N ASN A 490 -10.95 -12.63 21.16
CA ASN A 490 -11.69 -12.70 22.39
C ASN A 490 -13.02 -12.01 22.06
N ASN A 491 -14.00 -12.82 21.67
CA ASN A 491 -15.41 -12.47 21.77
C ASN A 491 -15.64 -12.04 23.21
N ASN A 492 -15.52 -10.75 23.49
CA ASN A 492 -16.03 -10.02 24.65
C ASN A 492 -15.55 -8.57 24.52
N HIS A 493 -16.38 -7.71 23.91
CA HIS A 493 -16.91 -6.48 24.51
C HIS A 493 -18.01 -5.90 23.62
#